data_AF-A0A1C4R5E3-F1
#
_entry.id   AF-A0A1C4R5E3-F1
#
_cell.length_a   1.000
_cell.length_b   1.000
_cell.length_c   1.000
_cell.angle_alpha   90.00
_cell.angle_beta   90.00
_cell.angle_gamma   90.00
#
_symmetry.space_group_name_H-M   'P 1'
#
loop_
_entity.id
_entity.type
_entity.pdbx_description
1 polymer ?
#
loop_
_entity_poly.entity_id
_entity_poly.type
_entity_poly.pdbx_seq_one_letter_code
_entity_poly.pdbx_strand_id
1 'polypeptide(L)'
;GTGAGDTGAGNTGAGTISCPDVASRLPAVPATAQAEVDRNLTLLQTQIDEANKRLVDTVGQGGPNFVDNAILGPLKDKRASTIDRIALSIGRTAAKPTGLDSLAACTLTP
;
A
#
# COMPACT_ATOMS: atom_id res chain seq x y z
N GLY A 1 -3.27 16.00 -25.48
CA GLY A 1 -2.38 15.09 -24.73
C GLY A 1 -1.31 15.93 -24.09
N THR A 2 -1.24 15.96 -22.77
CA THR A 2 -0.24 16.75 -22.04
C THR A 2 0.52 15.78 -21.15
N GLY A 3 1.79 15.57 -21.50
CA GLY A 3 2.70 14.70 -20.79
C GLY A 3 3.49 15.44 -19.69
N ALA A 4 3.81 14.65 -18.67
CA ALA A 4 5.02 14.67 -17.85
C ALA A 4 5.49 16.01 -17.26
N GLY A 5 5.19 16.20 -15.98
CA GLY A 5 6.02 16.93 -15.03
C GLY A 5 6.46 15.98 -13.92
N ASP A 6 7.48 15.17 -14.20
CA ASP A 6 8.29 14.55 -13.16
C ASP A 6 8.99 15.70 -12.42
N THR A 7 8.45 16.06 -11.26
CA THR A 7 9.15 16.90 -10.31
C THR A 7 9.49 16.00 -9.14
N GLY A 8 10.63 15.33 -9.24
CA GLY A 8 11.41 14.89 -8.08
C GLY A 8 11.72 16.08 -7.20
N ALA A 9 10.74 16.51 -6.40
CA ALA A 9 10.94 17.44 -5.32
C ALA A 9 11.78 16.70 -4.27
N GLY A 10 13.03 17.13 -4.13
CA GLY A 10 13.87 16.74 -2.99
C GLY A 10 13.10 17.04 -1.71
N ASN A 11 12.58 15.97 -1.11
CA ASN A 11 11.69 15.98 0.05
C ASN A 11 12.42 16.62 1.23
N THR A 12 12.24 17.93 1.39
CA THR A 12 12.87 18.74 2.44
C THR A 12 12.06 18.73 3.75
N GLY A 13 10.90 18.07 3.74
CA GLY A 13 10.17 17.56 4.91
C GLY A 13 9.95 16.05 4.75
N ALA A 14 9.43 15.33 5.73
CA ALA A 14 9.27 13.88 5.58
C ALA A 14 8.22 13.47 4.53
N GLY A 15 7.24 14.32 4.20
CA GLY A 15 6.06 13.92 3.42
C GLY A 15 5.22 12.88 4.17
N THR A 16 4.15 12.39 3.54
CA THR A 16 3.31 11.29 4.07
C THR A 16 3.10 10.23 3.01
N ILE A 17 3.11 8.96 3.39
CA ILE A 17 2.80 7.86 2.49
C ILE A 17 1.29 7.72 2.36
N SER A 18 0.81 7.83 1.13
CA SER A 18 -0.59 7.63 0.76
C SER A 18 -0.72 6.38 -0.11
N CYS A 19 -1.63 5.50 0.27
CA CYS A 19 -1.89 4.25 -0.43
C CYS A 19 -3.36 4.16 -0.87
N PRO A 20 -3.65 3.50 -2.00
CA PRO A 20 -5.02 3.21 -2.41
C PRO A 20 -5.78 2.46 -1.32
N ASP A 21 -7.05 2.84 -1.12
CA ASP A 21 -7.95 2.10 -0.25
C ASP A 21 -8.37 0.78 -0.92
N VAL A 22 -8.12 -0.31 -0.20
CA VAL A 22 -8.46 -1.66 -0.65
C VAL A 22 -9.90 -1.99 -0.28
N ALA A 23 -10.39 -1.52 0.88
CA ALA A 23 -11.70 -1.90 1.40
C ALA A 23 -12.83 -1.47 0.46
N SER A 24 -12.78 -0.24 -0.07
CA SER A 24 -13.76 0.27 -1.05
C SER A 24 -13.73 -0.43 -2.41
N ARG A 25 -12.71 -1.23 -2.70
CA ARG A 25 -12.56 -1.96 -3.97
C ARG A 25 -12.95 -3.44 -3.85
N LEU A 26 -13.23 -3.93 -2.64
CA LEU A 26 -13.67 -5.30 -2.44
C LEU A 26 -15.13 -5.48 -2.87
N PRO A 27 -15.49 -6.63 -3.48
CA PRO A 27 -16.88 -7.00 -3.66
C PRO A 27 -17.52 -7.37 -2.31
N ALA A 28 -18.79 -7.80 -2.35
CA ALA A 28 -19.45 -8.32 -1.15
C ALA A 28 -18.63 -9.45 -0.51
N VAL A 29 -18.20 -9.22 0.73
CA VAL A 29 -17.39 -10.17 1.50
C VAL A 29 -18.32 -11.19 2.17
N PRO A 30 -18.12 -12.51 1.96
CA PRO A 30 -18.88 -13.53 2.67
C PRO A 30 -18.67 -13.44 4.18
N ALA A 31 -19.72 -13.67 4.97
CA ALA A 31 -19.65 -13.60 6.44
C ALA A 31 -18.57 -14.52 7.04
N THR A 32 -18.31 -15.66 6.40
CA THR A 32 -17.26 -16.62 6.78
C THR A 32 -15.84 -16.09 6.57
N ALA A 33 -15.64 -15.15 5.63
CA ALA A 33 -14.35 -14.53 5.33
C ALA A 33 -14.14 -13.19 6.06
N GLN A 34 -15.20 -12.57 6.59
CA GLN A 34 -15.17 -11.22 7.15
C GLN A 34 -14.04 -11.00 8.15
N ALA A 35 -13.91 -11.87 9.16
CA ALA A 35 -12.89 -11.73 10.19
C ALA A 35 -11.45 -11.87 9.64
N GLU A 36 -11.24 -12.66 8.59
CA GLU A 36 -9.93 -12.74 7.92
C GLU A 36 -9.65 -11.49 7.09
N VAL A 37 -10.65 -11.00 6.35
CA VAL A 37 -10.52 -9.77 5.56
C VAL A 37 -10.21 -8.58 6.46
N ASP A 38 -10.95 -8.40 7.56
CA ASP A 38 -10.75 -7.28 8.51
C ASP A 38 -9.35 -7.30 9.13
N ARG A 39 -8.83 -8.49 9.48
CA ARG A 39 -7.46 -8.65 9.98
C ARG A 39 -6.42 -8.22 8.95
N ASN A 40 -6.62 -8.58 7.68
CA ASN A 40 -5.70 -8.19 6.62
C ASN A 40 -5.82 -6.70 6.27
N LEU A 41 -7.02 -6.11 6.32
CA LEU A 41 -7.20 -4.65 6.16
C LEU A 41 -6.48 -3.88 7.28
N THR A 42 -6.58 -4.36 8.52
CA THR A 42 -5.82 -3.81 9.65
C THR A 42 -4.31 -3.93 9.41
N LEU A 43 -3.84 -5.08 8.92
CA LEU A 43 -2.43 -5.29 8.59
C LEU A 43 -1.95 -4.34 7.48
N LEU A 44 -2.79 -4.04 6.47
CA LEU A 44 -2.44 -3.04 5.45
C LEU A 44 -2.23 -1.65 6.07
N GLN A 45 -3.04 -1.26 7.05
CA GLN A 45 -2.85 -0.01 7.78
C GLN A 45 -1.55 -0.02 8.59
N THR A 46 -1.27 -1.11 9.32
CA THR A 46 -0.01 -1.26 10.05
C THR A 46 1.21 -1.11 9.14
N GLN A 47 1.17 -1.70 7.94
CA GLN A 47 2.25 -1.55 6.96
C GLN A 47 2.46 -0.10 6.52
N ILE A 48 1.39 0.68 6.38
CA ILE A 48 1.45 2.12 6.09
C ILE A 48 2.10 2.86 7.26
N ASP A 49 1.68 2.58 8.49
CA ASP A 49 2.18 3.25 9.69
C ASP A 49 3.67 2.97 9.91
N GLU A 50 4.11 1.72 9.70
CA GLU A 50 5.52 1.33 9.72
C GLU A 50 6.34 2.09 8.69
N ALA A 51 5.81 2.23 7.47
CA ALA A 51 6.51 2.91 6.39
C ALA A 51 6.58 4.43 6.65
N ASN A 52 5.51 5.04 7.16
CA ASN A 52 5.51 6.44 7.59
C ASN A 52 6.49 6.69 8.74
N LYS A 53 6.53 5.79 9.74
CA LYS A 53 7.52 5.86 10.81
C LYS A 53 8.94 5.82 10.23
N ARG A 54 9.21 4.88 9.32
CA ARG A 54 10.53 4.77 8.70
C ARG A 54 10.90 5.99 7.87
N LEU A 55 9.95 6.59 7.17
CA LEU A 55 10.13 7.83 6.41
C LEU A 55 10.59 8.97 7.32
N VAL A 56 9.97 9.14 8.48
CA VAL A 56 10.37 10.14 9.49
C VAL A 56 11.73 9.81 10.10
N ASP A 57 11.96 8.55 10.48
CA ASP A 57 13.21 8.13 11.13
C ASP A 57 14.45 8.20 10.21
N THR A 58 14.23 8.31 8.89
CA THR A 58 15.29 8.33 7.87
C THR A 58 15.40 9.66 7.12
N VAL A 59 14.74 10.72 7.59
CA VAL A 59 14.88 12.06 7.02
C VAL A 59 16.36 12.48 7.03
N GLY A 60 16.84 12.94 5.87
CA GLY A 60 18.24 13.34 5.67
C GLY A 60 19.22 12.16 5.51
N GLN A 61 18.73 10.91 5.51
CA GLN A 61 19.53 9.72 5.22
C GLN A 61 19.32 9.26 3.77
N GLY A 62 20.39 8.79 3.13
CA GLY A 62 20.33 8.21 1.79
C GLY A 62 20.37 9.23 0.65
N GLY A 63 20.34 8.73 -0.59
CA GLY A 63 20.33 9.54 -1.81
C GLY A 63 18.92 9.82 -2.36
N PRO A 64 18.81 10.48 -3.52
CA PRO A 64 17.53 10.92 -4.11
C PRO A 64 16.45 9.84 -4.22
N ASN A 65 16.85 8.59 -4.44
CA ASN A 65 15.93 7.46 -4.63
C ASN A 65 15.75 6.59 -3.38
N PHE A 66 16.19 7.07 -2.21
CA PHE A 66 16.16 6.26 -0.98
C PHE A 66 14.72 5.88 -0.59
N VAL A 67 13.79 6.84 -0.62
CA VAL A 67 12.40 6.60 -0.25
C VAL A 67 11.77 5.54 -1.17
N ASP A 68 12.00 5.65 -2.48
CA ASP A 68 11.46 4.69 -3.45
C ASP A 68 12.01 3.28 -3.23
N ASN A 69 13.34 3.15 -3.13
CA ASN A 69 14.00 1.84 -3.07
C ASN A 69 13.87 1.19 -1.70
N ALA A 70 13.98 1.98 -0.64
CA ALA A 70 14.03 1.47 0.70
C ALA A 70 12.62 1.36 1.29
N ILE A 71 11.73 2.31 1.04
CA ILE A 71 10.44 2.41 1.74
C ILE A 71 9.29 1.98 0.83
N LEU A 72 9.06 2.65 -0.30
CA LEU A 72 7.89 2.41 -1.15
C LEU A 72 7.95 1.04 -1.85
N GLY A 73 9.11 0.62 -2.33
CA GLY A 73 9.32 -0.71 -2.93
C GLY A 73 8.94 -1.84 -1.98
N PRO A 74 9.60 -1.97 -0.81
CA PRO A 74 9.25 -2.99 0.17
C PRO A 74 7.81 -2.88 0.70
N LEU A 75 7.27 -1.67 0.84
CA LEU A 75 5.87 -1.47 1.21
C LEU A 75 4.92 -2.05 0.16
N LYS A 76 5.17 -1.80 -1.13
CA LYS A 76 4.39 -2.35 -2.24
C LYS A 76 4.36 -3.87 -2.18
N ASP A 77 5.50 -4.53 -1.99
CA ASP A 77 5.57 -5.99 -1.95
C ASP A 77 4.82 -6.57 -0.74
N LYS A 78 4.99 -5.97 0.45
CA LYS A 78 4.25 -6.34 1.66
C LYS A 78 2.74 -6.20 1.45
N ARG A 79 2.29 -5.09 0.86
CA ARG A 79 0.87 -4.83 0.59
C ARG A 79 0.32 -5.79 -0.45
N ALA A 80 1.05 -6.05 -1.53
CA ALA A 80 0.64 -7.01 -2.56
C ALA A 80 0.39 -8.41 -1.96
N SER A 81 1.29 -8.87 -1.07
CA SER A 81 1.11 -10.14 -0.35
C SER A 81 -0.14 -10.17 0.54
N THR A 82 -0.43 -9.07 1.24
CA THR A 82 -1.62 -8.98 2.09
C THR A 82 -2.91 -8.88 1.25
N ILE A 83 -2.88 -8.15 0.14
CA ILE A 83 -4.01 -8.03 -0.78
C ILE A 83 -4.33 -9.39 -1.43
N ASP A 84 -3.34 -10.16 -1.86
CA ASP A 84 -3.60 -11.50 -2.39
C ASP A 84 -4.21 -12.42 -1.32
N ARG A 85 -3.80 -12.30 -0.05
CA ARG A 85 -4.44 -13.01 1.07
C ARG A 85 -5.91 -12.65 1.24
N ILE A 86 -6.28 -11.38 1.10
CA ILE A 86 -7.69 -10.93 1.10
C ILE A 86 -8.45 -11.59 -0.05
N ALA A 87 -7.90 -11.52 -1.27
CA ALA A 87 -8.53 -12.10 -2.45
C ALA A 87 -8.72 -13.62 -2.31
N LEU A 88 -7.72 -14.32 -1.78
CA LEU A 88 -7.79 -15.75 -1.50
C LEU A 88 -8.81 -16.09 -0.41
N SER A 89 -8.92 -15.30 0.66
CA SER A 89 -9.91 -15.53 1.72
C SER A 89 -11.34 -15.46 1.19
N ILE A 90 -11.65 -14.45 0.37
CA ILE A 90 -12.94 -14.32 -0.31
C ILE A 90 -13.14 -15.47 -1.31
N GLY A 91 -12.09 -15.79 -2.09
CA GLY A 91 -12.10 -16.82 -3.12
C GLY A 91 -12.35 -18.26 -2.65
N ARG A 92 -12.26 -18.53 -1.34
CA ARG A 92 -12.58 -19.86 -0.77
C ARG A 92 -14.07 -20.17 -0.75
N THR A 93 -14.91 -19.14 -0.72
CA THR A 93 -16.37 -19.28 -0.54
C THR A 93 -17.20 -18.50 -1.56
N ALA A 94 -16.58 -17.58 -2.29
CA ALA A 94 -17.18 -16.80 -3.37
C ALA A 94 -16.19 -16.66 -4.55
N ALA A 95 -16.61 -15.96 -5.61
CA ALA A 95 -15.71 -15.65 -6.72
C ALA A 95 -14.50 -14.83 -6.23
N LYS A 96 -13.29 -15.28 -6.57
CA LYS A 96 -12.04 -14.57 -6.21
C LYS A 96 -12.02 -13.19 -6.89
N PRO A 97 -11.86 -12.09 -6.13
CA PRO A 97 -11.65 -10.77 -6.70
C PRO A 97 -10.35 -10.71 -7.50
N THR A 98 -10.35 -9.99 -8.62
CA THR A 98 -9.18 -9.81 -9.49
C THR A 98 -8.78 -8.34 -9.59
N GLY A 99 -7.54 -8.06 -9.99
CA GLY A 99 -7.03 -6.69 -10.21
C GLY A 99 -6.74 -5.88 -8.95
N LEU A 100 -6.86 -6.47 -7.75
CA LEU A 100 -6.58 -5.80 -6.49
C LEU A 100 -5.08 -5.50 -6.30
N ASP A 101 -4.19 -6.22 -6.99
CA ASP A 101 -2.74 -6.02 -6.96
C ASP A 101 -2.33 -4.60 -7.39
N SER A 102 -3.11 -3.97 -8.26
CA SER A 102 -2.93 -2.56 -8.65
C SER A 102 -3.03 -1.58 -7.47
N LEU A 103 -3.65 -1.99 -6.35
CA LEU A 103 -3.84 -1.17 -5.14
C LEU A 103 -2.66 -1.30 -4.15
N ALA A 104 -1.67 -2.13 -4.46
CA ALA A 104 -0.51 -2.34 -3.61
C ALA A 104 0.46 -1.16 -3.62
N ALA A 105 0.55 -0.45 -4.76
CA ALA A 105 1.48 0.66 -4.94
C ALA A 105 1.03 1.87 -4.11
N CYS A 106 1.93 2.39 -3.29
CA CYS A 106 1.76 3.62 -2.53
C CYS A 106 2.61 4.73 -3.12
N THR A 107 2.27 5.97 -2.77
CA THR A 107 2.96 7.17 -3.22
C THR A 107 3.35 8.02 -2.03
N LEU A 108 4.40 8.81 -2.21
CA LEU A 108 4.74 9.87 -1.27
C LEU A 108 3.97 11.13 -1.68
N THR A 109 3.16 11.66 -0.76
CA THR A 109 2.53 12.97 -0.90
C THR A 109 3.32 14.01 -0.10
N PRO A 110 3.63 15.18 -0.69
CA PRO A 110 4.32 16.26 0.01
C PRO A 110 3.48 16.85 1.15
#